data_AF-A0A7K1JZD4-F1
#
_entry.id   AF-A0A7K1JZD4-F1
#
_cell.length_a   1.000
_cell.length_b   1.000
_cell.length_c   1.000
_cell.angle_alpha   90.00
_cell.angle_beta   90.00
_cell.angle_gamma   90.00
#
_symmetry.space_group_name_H-M   'P 1'
#
loop_
_entity.id
_entity.type
_entity.pdbx_description
1 polymer ?
#
loop_
_entity_poly.entity_id
_entity_poly.type
_entity_poly.pdbx_seq_one_letter_code
_entity_poly.pdbx_strand_id
1 'polypeptide(L)'
;MILRRVGGTFTPITLGLHGDYNMRGAVDAKVDSHSGLVLDYFMDRYDDGTFIAADDTTRPEYRIPPTRDSIQSLINVIERTTTCSEVNTSFGPNGGGHQPSTLLAGDFIVHALIAQPVWDAISTHHHAPERSADAQFADVFTDPASRQIYDGHASDLVARIRERAAVDAFLAARGIPWAPPGSSNCPYPSTYNDHEDDEVRSWLDRARGDYQDLPWMVAAIDECGTTFERELRAMRE
;
A
#
# COMPACT_ATOMS: atom_id res chain seq x y z
N MET A 1 -2.34 -0.08 -0.29
CA MET A 1 -2.61 -1.49 -0.67
C MET A 1 -1.88 -2.42 0.30
N ILE A 2 -2.46 -3.54 0.71
CA ILE A 2 -1.79 -4.50 1.60
C ILE A 2 -1.05 -5.55 0.76
N LEU A 3 0.20 -5.80 1.12
CA LEU A 3 1.10 -6.75 0.48
C LEU A 3 1.47 -7.87 1.46
N ARG A 4 1.67 -9.07 0.94
CA ARG A 4 2.32 -10.17 1.65
C ARG A 4 3.72 -10.38 1.08
N ARG A 5 4.71 -10.51 1.95
CA ARG A 5 6.08 -10.88 1.56
C ARG A 5 6.25 -12.39 1.65
N VAL A 6 6.28 -13.07 0.52
CA VAL A 6 6.59 -14.50 0.45
C VAL A 6 8.02 -14.64 -0.04
N GLY A 7 8.93 -15.01 0.87
CA GLY A 7 10.37 -14.98 0.61
C GLY A 7 10.89 -13.56 0.31
N GLY A 8 11.41 -13.34 -0.90
CA GLY A 8 11.95 -12.05 -1.34
C GLY A 8 10.95 -11.15 -2.08
N THR A 9 9.74 -11.64 -2.35
CA THR A 9 8.77 -10.98 -3.23
C THR A 9 7.58 -10.46 -2.45
N PHE A 10 7.18 -9.22 -2.72
CA PHE A 10 5.95 -8.65 -2.19
C PHE A 10 4.84 -8.80 -3.21
N THR A 11 3.76 -9.46 -2.82
CA THR A 11 2.58 -9.68 -3.67
C THR A 11 1.39 -8.97 -3.04
N PRO A 12 0.65 -8.14 -3.79
CA PRO A 12 -0.60 -7.59 -3.31
C PRO A 12 -1.62 -8.66 -2.96
N ILE A 13 -2.21 -8.54 -1.77
CA ILE A 13 -3.28 -9.43 -1.33
C ILE A 13 -4.64 -8.73 -1.27
N THR A 14 -4.67 -7.40 -1.36
CA THR A 14 -5.90 -6.61 -1.43
C THR A 14 -5.97 -5.77 -2.71
N LEU A 15 -7.17 -5.33 -3.08
CA LEU A 15 -7.34 -4.15 -3.94
C LEU A 15 -6.88 -2.88 -3.21
N GLY A 16 -6.83 -1.76 -3.94
CA GLY A 16 -6.53 -0.44 -3.36
C GLY A 16 -7.54 -0.08 -2.27
N LEU A 17 -7.02 0.22 -1.08
CA LEU A 17 -7.77 0.88 0.00
C LEU A 17 -7.56 2.39 -0.16
N HIS A 18 -8.66 3.16 -0.19
CA HIS A 18 -8.61 4.61 -0.36
C HIS A 18 -8.64 5.29 1.01
N GLY A 19 -8.00 6.45 1.11
CA GLY A 19 -7.91 7.22 2.33
C GLY A 19 -7.02 8.44 2.15
N ASP A 20 -6.99 9.28 3.18
CA ASP A 20 -6.14 10.47 3.19
C ASP A 20 -4.76 10.12 3.75
N TYR A 21 -3.68 10.64 3.17
CA TYR A 21 -2.34 10.39 3.69
C TYR A 21 -2.16 11.07 5.04
N ASN A 22 -1.84 10.28 6.08
CA ASN A 22 -1.81 10.78 7.46
C ASN A 22 -0.47 11.41 7.87
N MET A 23 0.44 11.60 6.91
CA MET A 23 1.80 12.15 7.13
C MET A 23 2.65 11.33 8.13
N ARG A 24 2.28 10.07 8.38
CA ARG A 24 3.00 9.12 9.24
C ARG A 24 3.31 7.83 8.50
N GLY A 25 3.39 7.90 7.17
CA GLY A 25 3.67 6.73 6.34
C GLY A 25 2.47 5.79 6.15
N ALA A 26 1.23 6.22 6.41
CA ALA A 26 0.03 5.42 6.12
C ALA A 26 -1.14 6.29 5.64
N VAL A 27 -2.30 5.66 5.44
CA VAL A 27 -3.55 6.34 5.11
C VAL A 27 -4.52 6.27 6.28
N ASP A 28 -5.31 7.32 6.45
CA ASP A 28 -6.57 7.29 7.18
C ASP A 28 -7.63 6.71 6.23
N ALA A 29 -7.85 5.40 6.35
CA ALA A 29 -8.67 4.66 5.40
C ALA A 29 -10.14 5.01 5.50
N LYS A 30 -10.74 5.18 4.33
CA LYS A 30 -12.18 5.33 4.17
C LYS A 30 -12.88 4.01 4.48
N VAL A 31 -13.89 4.09 5.33
CA VAL A 31 -14.77 2.95 5.63
C VAL A 31 -15.80 2.80 4.52
N ASP A 32 -15.71 1.69 3.78
CA ASP A 32 -16.67 1.25 2.77
C ASP A 32 -16.80 -0.29 2.77
N SER A 33 -17.68 -0.84 1.92
CA SER A 33 -17.91 -2.28 1.82
C SER A 33 -16.65 -3.08 1.48
N HIS A 34 -15.75 -2.52 0.67
CA HIS A 34 -14.49 -3.17 0.30
C HIS A 34 -13.53 -3.22 1.49
N SER A 35 -13.40 -2.12 2.24
CA SER A 35 -12.60 -2.08 3.47
C SER A 35 -13.12 -3.04 4.54
N GLY A 36 -14.44 -3.27 4.58
CA GLY A 36 -15.09 -4.27 5.45
C GLY A 36 -14.64 -5.69 5.13
N LEU A 37 -14.64 -6.10 3.86
CA LEU A 37 -14.17 -7.43 3.45
C LEU A 37 -12.71 -7.68 3.86
N VAL A 38 -11.85 -6.66 3.71
CA VAL A 38 -10.45 -6.74 4.12
C VAL A 38 -10.35 -6.90 5.64
N LEU A 39 -11.09 -6.08 6.40
CA LEU A 39 -11.10 -6.16 7.87
C LEU A 39 -11.58 -7.53 8.34
N ASP A 40 -12.70 -8.01 7.83
CA ASP A 40 -13.29 -9.29 8.23
C ASP A 40 -12.32 -10.44 8.02
N TYR A 41 -11.66 -10.50 6.86
CA TYR A 41 -10.64 -11.51 6.58
C TYR A 41 -9.52 -11.50 7.62
N PHE A 42 -8.92 -10.33 7.88
CA PHE A 42 -7.80 -10.25 8.81
C PHE A 42 -8.21 -10.53 10.25
N MET A 43 -9.41 -10.13 10.66
CA MET A 43 -9.91 -10.43 12.00
C MET A 43 -10.29 -11.90 12.17
N ASP A 44 -10.77 -12.57 11.12
CA ASP A 44 -10.99 -14.02 11.16
C ASP A 44 -9.66 -14.77 11.28
N ARG A 45 -8.62 -14.34 10.56
CA ARG A 45 -7.26 -14.91 10.72
C ARG A 45 -6.63 -14.53 12.07
N TYR A 46 -6.99 -13.39 12.63
CA TYR A 46 -6.53 -12.99 13.96
C TYR A 46 -7.11 -13.92 15.03
N ASP A 47 -8.42 -14.17 14.95
CA ASP A 47 -9.14 -15.02 15.90
C ASP A 47 -8.70 -16.50 15.84
N ASP A 48 -8.34 -17.00 14.65
CA ASP A 48 -7.79 -18.35 14.48
C ASP A 48 -6.27 -18.46 14.73
N GLY A 49 -5.60 -17.33 14.98
CA GLY A 49 -4.17 -17.25 15.27
C GLY A 49 -3.24 -17.35 14.06
N THR A 50 -3.79 -17.45 12.84
CA THR A 50 -2.99 -17.45 11.60
C THR A 50 -2.43 -16.06 11.27
N PHE A 51 -3.11 -15.00 11.69
CA PHE A 51 -2.63 -13.63 11.60
C PHE A 51 -2.18 -13.14 12.98
N ILE A 52 -0.89 -12.87 13.11
CA ILE A 52 -0.31 -12.22 14.27
C ILE A 52 -0.39 -10.72 14.05
N ALA A 53 -0.97 -10.00 15.01
CA ALA A 53 -0.93 -8.55 15.09
C ALA A 53 -0.50 -8.13 16.49
N ALA A 54 0.76 -7.70 16.62
CA ALA A 54 1.36 -7.30 17.89
C ALA A 54 2.33 -6.15 17.63
N ASP A 55 1.99 -4.94 18.07
CA ASP A 55 2.85 -3.78 17.91
C ASP A 55 4.16 -3.92 18.72
N ASP A 56 5.25 -4.34 18.07
CA ASP A 56 6.55 -4.51 18.72
C ASP A 56 7.36 -3.20 18.82
N THR A 57 6.78 -2.08 18.41
CA THR A 57 7.40 -0.75 18.48
C THR A 57 7.10 -0.02 19.80
N THR A 58 6.13 -0.52 20.56
CA THR A 58 5.69 0.06 21.83
C THR A 58 5.86 -0.93 23.00
N ARG A 59 5.82 -0.40 24.23
CA ARG A 59 5.89 -1.22 25.43
C ARG A 59 4.66 -2.14 25.50
N PRO A 60 4.78 -3.36 26.05
CA PRO A 60 3.70 -4.35 26.08
C PRO A 60 2.34 -3.81 26.57
N GLU A 61 2.34 -2.95 27.59
CA GLU A 61 1.13 -2.35 28.17
C GLU A 61 0.40 -1.34 27.26
N TYR A 62 1.05 -0.88 26.19
CA TYR A 62 0.48 0.04 25.20
C TYR A 62 0.15 -0.64 23.87
N ARG A 63 0.36 -1.96 23.77
CA ARG A 63 0.04 -2.71 22.55
C ARG A 63 -1.47 -2.87 22.45
N ILE A 64 -2.06 -2.11 21.54
CA ILE A 64 -3.50 -2.18 21.24
C ILE A 64 -3.68 -3.13 20.05
N PRO A 65 -4.40 -4.25 20.21
CA PRO A 65 -4.70 -5.14 19.09
C PRO A 65 -5.67 -4.47 18.10
N PRO A 66 -5.70 -4.91 16.83
CA PRO A 66 -6.71 -4.45 15.90
C PRO A 66 -8.12 -4.88 16.36
N THR A 67 -9.13 -4.11 15.99
CA THR A 67 -10.52 -4.33 16.37
C THR A 67 -11.40 -4.54 15.15
N ARG A 68 -12.44 -5.39 15.30
CA ARG A 68 -13.40 -5.74 14.23
C ARG A 68 -14.26 -4.57 13.73
N ASP A 69 -14.25 -3.44 14.42
CA ASP A 69 -14.98 -2.23 14.05
C ASP A 69 -14.11 -1.15 13.39
N SER A 70 -12.81 -1.39 13.21
CA SER A 70 -11.88 -0.37 12.73
C SER A 70 -10.83 -0.91 11.76
N ILE A 71 -11.05 -0.71 10.45
CA ILE A 71 -10.02 -0.94 9.42
C ILE A 71 -8.75 -0.12 9.71
N GLN A 72 -8.90 1.07 10.32
CA GLN A 72 -7.76 1.91 10.67
C GLN A 72 -6.86 1.23 11.72
N SER A 73 -7.44 0.52 12.69
CA SER A 73 -6.64 -0.20 13.70
C SER A 73 -5.75 -1.27 13.06
N LEU A 74 -6.25 -1.96 12.03
CA LEU A 74 -5.48 -2.91 11.22
C LEU A 74 -4.38 -2.22 10.42
N ILE A 75 -4.70 -1.11 9.75
CA ILE A 75 -3.71 -0.37 8.94
C ILE A 75 -2.59 0.17 9.82
N ASN A 76 -2.90 0.67 11.01
CA ASN A 76 -1.91 1.17 11.95
C ASN A 76 -0.90 0.10 12.35
N VAL A 77 -1.34 -1.14 12.64
CA VAL A 77 -0.41 -2.21 13.01
C VAL A 77 0.40 -2.73 11.80
N ILE A 78 -0.18 -2.73 10.59
CA ILE A 78 0.54 -3.06 9.34
C ILE A 78 1.58 -1.97 9.00
N GLU A 79 1.28 -0.71 9.26
CA GLU A 79 2.22 0.41 9.11
C GLU A 79 3.48 0.16 9.94
N ARG A 80 3.36 -0.25 11.20
CA ARG A 80 4.52 -0.58 12.05
C ARG A 80 5.43 -1.63 11.45
N THR A 81 4.89 -2.68 10.83
CA THR A 81 5.71 -3.65 10.10
C THR A 81 6.40 -3.01 8.90
N THR A 82 5.68 -2.14 8.18
CA THR A 82 6.18 -1.48 6.98
C THR A 82 7.31 -0.50 7.28
N THR A 83 7.24 0.22 8.40
CA THR A 83 8.14 1.34 8.72
C THR A 83 9.21 1.01 9.77
N CYS A 84 8.97 0.05 10.66
CA CYS A 84 9.85 -0.20 11.82
C CYS A 84 10.56 -1.57 11.80
N SER A 85 10.14 -2.50 10.94
CA SER A 85 10.74 -3.84 10.87
C SER A 85 11.89 -3.93 9.86
N GLU A 86 12.50 -5.13 9.74
CA GLU A 86 13.53 -5.45 8.75
C GLU A 86 13.11 -5.17 7.29
N VAL A 87 11.82 -5.03 7.01
CA VAL A 87 11.31 -4.63 5.68
C VAL A 87 11.76 -3.23 5.30
N ASN A 88 11.90 -2.33 6.28
CA ASN A 88 12.36 -0.97 6.05
C ASN A 88 13.89 -0.91 6.06
N THR A 89 14.50 -1.14 4.90
CA THR A 89 15.96 -1.10 4.67
C THR A 89 16.55 0.31 4.67
N SER A 90 15.73 1.36 4.82
CA SER A 90 16.21 2.74 4.89
C SER A 90 17.12 3.01 6.11
N PHE A 91 17.06 2.17 7.14
CA PHE A 91 17.96 2.23 8.31
C PHE A 91 19.23 1.36 8.18
N GLY A 92 19.46 0.75 7.01
CA GLY A 92 20.60 -0.11 6.73
C GLY A 92 20.21 -1.54 6.30
N PRO A 93 21.20 -2.42 6.04
CA PRO A 93 20.97 -3.74 5.42
C PRO A 93 20.15 -4.71 6.28
N ASN A 94 20.02 -4.45 7.59
CA ASN A 94 19.21 -5.26 8.51
C ASN A 94 17.81 -4.65 8.76
N GLY A 95 17.50 -3.55 8.07
CA GLY A 95 16.26 -2.78 8.19
C GLY A 95 16.02 -2.15 9.56
N GLY A 96 14.75 -1.89 9.88
CA GLY A 96 14.33 -1.32 11.15
C GLY A 96 14.58 -2.27 12.33
N GLY A 97 14.89 -1.71 13.50
CA GLY A 97 15.34 -2.46 14.68
C GLY A 97 14.28 -3.30 15.41
N HIS A 98 13.07 -3.44 14.87
CA HIS A 98 11.94 -4.12 15.50
C HIS A 98 11.56 -5.43 14.79
N GLN A 99 10.95 -6.35 15.53
CA GLN A 99 10.28 -7.51 14.90
C GLN A 99 9.07 -7.03 14.08
N PRO A 100 8.63 -7.79 13.06
CA PRO A 100 7.41 -7.48 12.34
C PRO A 100 6.20 -7.48 13.27
N SER A 101 5.43 -6.39 13.24
CA SER A 101 4.20 -6.27 14.02
C SER A 101 3.04 -7.08 13.44
N THR A 102 3.13 -7.49 12.17
CA THR A 102 2.09 -8.24 11.46
C THR A 102 2.65 -9.37 10.61
N LEU A 103 2.18 -10.59 10.89
CA LEU A 103 2.52 -11.80 10.14
C LEU A 103 1.26 -12.57 9.76
N LEU A 104 1.14 -13.04 8.52
CA LEU A 104 0.10 -13.95 8.07
C LEU A 104 0.73 -15.30 7.72
N ALA A 105 0.42 -16.33 8.49
CA ALA A 105 1.02 -17.66 8.37
C ALA A 105 2.57 -17.61 8.36
N GLY A 106 3.15 -16.68 9.12
CA GLY A 106 4.60 -16.46 9.21
C GLY A 106 5.19 -15.48 8.17
N ASP A 107 4.41 -15.04 7.18
CA ASP A 107 4.87 -14.07 6.17
C ASP A 107 4.55 -12.63 6.57
N PHE A 108 5.42 -11.68 6.21
CA PHE A 108 5.24 -10.28 6.56
C PHE A 108 4.02 -9.71 5.83
N ILE A 109 3.18 -9.02 6.59
CA ILE A 109 2.13 -8.18 6.04
C ILE A 109 2.57 -6.73 6.13
N VAL A 110 2.62 -6.05 4.99
CA VAL A 110 3.09 -4.66 4.86
C VAL A 110 2.13 -3.92 3.95
N HIS A 111 2.33 -2.62 3.76
CA HIS A 111 1.59 -1.87 2.76
C HIS A 111 2.51 -1.20 1.72
N ALA A 112 1.93 -0.90 0.57
CA ALA A 112 2.46 0.06 -0.38
C ALA A 112 1.45 1.19 -0.59
N LEU A 113 1.97 2.39 -0.81
CA LEU A 113 1.20 3.60 -1.06
C LEU A 113 1.46 4.06 -2.50
N ILE A 114 0.39 4.45 -3.17
CA ILE A 114 0.42 5.14 -4.47
C ILE A 114 -0.48 6.36 -4.28
N ALA A 115 0.02 7.54 -4.65
CA ALA A 115 -0.77 8.76 -4.57
C ALA A 115 -2.01 8.65 -5.48
N GLN A 116 -3.16 9.11 -5.00
CA GLN A 116 -4.43 9.00 -5.74
C GLN A 116 -4.35 9.56 -7.17
N PRO A 117 -3.77 10.75 -7.43
CA PRO A 117 -3.65 11.25 -8.81
C PRO A 117 -2.86 10.31 -9.72
N VAL A 118 -1.81 9.67 -9.20
CA VAL A 118 -1.00 8.70 -9.96
C VAL A 118 -1.80 7.42 -10.21
N TRP A 119 -2.51 6.90 -9.21
CA TRP A 119 -3.38 5.73 -9.35
C TRP A 119 -4.45 5.95 -10.42
N ASP A 120 -5.13 7.08 -10.38
CA ASP A 120 -6.22 7.44 -11.29
C ASP A 120 -5.69 7.64 -12.71
N ALA A 121 -4.54 8.29 -12.86
CA ALA A 121 -3.93 8.52 -14.16
C ALA A 121 -3.48 7.20 -14.83
N ILE A 122 -2.87 6.29 -14.06
CA ILE A 122 -2.54 4.94 -14.57
C ILE A 122 -3.82 4.20 -14.97
N SER A 123 -4.83 4.18 -14.09
CA SER A 123 -6.08 3.44 -14.33
C SER A 123 -6.85 3.97 -15.54
N THR A 124 -6.72 5.26 -15.84
CA THR A 124 -7.37 5.93 -16.98
C THR A 124 -6.62 5.71 -18.29
N HIS A 125 -5.29 5.82 -18.28
CA HIS A 125 -4.48 5.90 -19.49
C HIS A 125 -3.73 4.62 -19.84
N HIS A 126 -3.55 3.70 -18.89
CA HIS A 126 -2.87 2.44 -19.11
C HIS A 126 -3.88 1.30 -19.18
N HIS A 127 -4.07 0.74 -20.36
CA HIS A 127 -5.02 -0.35 -20.56
C HIS A 127 -4.35 -1.71 -20.32
N ALA A 128 -4.85 -2.44 -19.33
CA ALA A 128 -4.64 -3.87 -19.28
C ALA A 128 -5.35 -4.55 -20.47
N PRO A 129 -4.89 -5.73 -20.93
CA PRO A 129 -5.58 -6.47 -21.98
C PRO A 129 -7.07 -6.66 -21.67
N GLU A 130 -7.94 -6.44 -22.66
CA GLU A 130 -9.37 -6.66 -22.50
C GLU A 130 -9.65 -8.14 -22.19
N ARG A 131 -10.23 -8.39 -21.02
CA ARG A 131 -10.55 -9.71 -20.48
C ARG A 131 -11.86 -9.64 -19.69
N SER A 132 -12.49 -10.80 -19.46
CA SER A 132 -13.64 -10.85 -18.54
C SER A 132 -13.20 -10.46 -17.13
N ALA A 133 -14.15 -9.97 -16.31
CA ALA A 133 -13.87 -9.62 -14.91
C ALA A 133 -13.29 -10.82 -14.14
N ASP A 134 -13.80 -12.03 -14.37
CA ASP A 134 -13.31 -13.26 -13.72
C ASP A 134 -11.88 -13.60 -14.14
N ALA A 135 -11.53 -13.40 -15.42
CA ALA A 135 -10.17 -13.60 -15.89
C ALA A 135 -9.22 -12.56 -15.30
N GLN A 136 -9.61 -11.28 -15.28
CA GLN A 136 -8.83 -10.22 -14.63
C GLN A 136 -8.67 -10.47 -13.14
N PHE A 137 -9.72 -10.94 -12.46
CA PHE A 137 -9.67 -11.33 -11.06
C PHE A 137 -8.64 -12.45 -10.84
N ALA A 138 -8.67 -13.50 -11.67
CA ALA A 138 -7.73 -14.61 -11.57
C ALA A 138 -6.27 -14.19 -11.83
N ASP A 139 -6.04 -13.24 -12.73
CA ASP A 139 -4.70 -12.72 -13.06
C ASP A 139 -4.13 -11.82 -11.97
N VAL A 140 -4.96 -10.91 -11.44
CA VAL A 140 -4.57 -9.93 -10.40
C VAL A 140 -4.34 -10.61 -9.05
N PHE A 141 -5.15 -11.63 -8.73
CA PHE A 141 -5.13 -12.30 -7.43
C PHE A 141 -4.42 -13.64 -7.51
N THR A 142 -3.10 -13.55 -7.44
CA THR A 142 -2.20 -14.72 -7.40
C THR A 142 -2.02 -15.28 -5.98
N ASP A 143 -2.20 -14.46 -4.94
CA ASP A 143 -2.15 -14.91 -3.55
C ASP A 143 -3.48 -15.59 -3.12
N PRO A 144 -3.43 -16.74 -2.44
CA PRO A 144 -4.63 -17.40 -1.92
C PRO A 144 -5.49 -16.54 -0.99
N ALA A 145 -4.89 -15.62 -0.23
CA ALA A 145 -5.60 -14.71 0.67
C ALA A 145 -6.58 -13.81 -0.11
N SER A 146 -6.19 -13.33 -1.30
CA SER A 146 -7.06 -12.48 -2.11
C SER A 146 -8.36 -13.14 -2.50
N ARG A 147 -8.30 -14.44 -2.84
CA ARG A 147 -9.54 -15.20 -3.13
C ARG A 147 -10.39 -15.32 -1.88
N GLN A 148 -9.80 -15.59 -0.72
CA GLN A 148 -10.56 -15.66 0.54
C GLN A 148 -11.21 -14.32 0.93
N ILE A 149 -10.59 -13.19 0.59
CA ILE A 149 -11.13 -11.86 0.86
C ILE A 149 -12.31 -11.53 -0.09
N TYR A 150 -12.22 -11.92 -1.36
CA TYR A 150 -13.12 -11.42 -2.42
C TYR A 150 -14.03 -12.48 -3.07
N ASP A 151 -13.98 -13.75 -2.62
CA ASP A 151 -14.86 -14.80 -3.16
C ASP A 151 -16.32 -14.40 -2.99
N GLY A 152 -17.13 -14.61 -4.03
CA GLY A 152 -18.52 -14.15 -4.07
C GLY A 152 -18.75 -12.64 -4.24
N HIS A 153 -17.69 -11.81 -4.24
CA HIS A 153 -17.78 -10.33 -4.35
C HIS A 153 -17.17 -9.74 -5.63
N ALA A 154 -16.62 -10.57 -6.52
CA ALA A 154 -15.92 -10.10 -7.72
C ALA A 154 -16.79 -9.20 -8.62
N SER A 155 -18.09 -9.49 -8.75
CA SER A 155 -19.04 -8.70 -9.54
C SER A 155 -19.24 -7.28 -9.00
N ASP A 156 -19.12 -7.10 -7.70
CA ASP A 156 -19.31 -5.80 -7.03
C ASP A 156 -18.04 -4.95 -7.08
N LEU A 157 -16.91 -5.58 -7.40
CA LEU A 157 -15.57 -5.00 -7.37
C LEU A 157 -14.95 -4.80 -8.76
N VAL A 158 -15.72 -4.95 -9.84
CA VAL A 158 -15.22 -4.92 -11.23
C VAL A 158 -14.38 -3.68 -11.54
N ALA A 159 -14.81 -2.50 -11.10
CA ALA A 159 -14.05 -1.25 -11.32
C ALA A 159 -12.67 -1.31 -10.64
N ARG A 160 -12.62 -1.68 -9.36
CA ARG A 160 -11.38 -1.80 -8.59
C ARG A 160 -10.46 -2.90 -9.12
N ILE A 161 -11.02 -4.02 -9.61
CA ILE A 161 -10.25 -5.09 -10.26
C ILE A 161 -9.60 -4.57 -11.54
N ARG A 162 -10.32 -3.79 -12.35
CA ARG A 162 -9.79 -3.18 -13.58
C ARG A 162 -8.69 -2.16 -13.29
N GLU A 163 -8.91 -1.27 -12.33
CA GLU A 163 -7.89 -0.31 -11.86
C GLU A 163 -6.63 -1.04 -11.40
N ARG A 164 -6.80 -2.06 -10.55
CA ARG A 164 -5.69 -2.87 -10.05
C ARG A 164 -4.93 -3.57 -11.19
N ALA A 165 -5.63 -4.11 -12.18
CA ALA A 165 -5.04 -4.74 -13.36
C ALA A 165 -4.27 -3.74 -14.25
N ALA A 166 -4.79 -2.53 -14.43
CA ALA A 166 -4.11 -1.45 -15.14
C ALA A 166 -2.80 -1.07 -14.44
N VAL A 167 -2.83 -0.95 -13.11
CA VAL A 167 -1.63 -0.66 -12.32
C VAL A 167 -0.62 -1.81 -12.39
N ASP A 168 -1.04 -3.07 -12.32
CA ASP A 168 -0.14 -4.21 -12.54
C ASP A 168 0.54 -4.18 -13.91
N ALA A 169 -0.25 -3.96 -14.96
CA ALA A 169 0.28 -3.89 -16.32
C ALA A 169 1.29 -2.75 -16.47
N PHE A 170 1.00 -1.58 -15.87
CA PHE A 170 1.89 -0.42 -15.92
C PHE A 170 3.22 -0.70 -15.20
N LEU A 171 3.15 -1.22 -13.97
CA LEU A 171 4.33 -1.55 -13.18
C LEU A 171 5.18 -2.62 -13.88
N ALA A 172 4.53 -3.67 -14.41
CA ALA A 172 5.21 -4.73 -15.17
C ALA A 172 5.91 -4.18 -16.43
N ALA A 173 5.23 -3.31 -17.20
CA ALA A 173 5.81 -2.69 -18.41
C ALA A 173 7.02 -1.80 -18.10
N ARG A 174 7.08 -1.22 -16.90
CA ARG A 174 8.20 -0.39 -16.41
C ARG A 174 9.23 -1.19 -15.60
N GLY A 175 9.03 -2.50 -15.40
CA GLY A 175 9.92 -3.34 -14.60
C GLY A 175 9.94 -2.97 -13.11
N ILE A 176 8.88 -2.34 -12.61
CA ILE A 176 8.76 -1.90 -11.22
C ILE A 176 8.05 -3.02 -10.42
N PRO A 177 8.68 -3.60 -9.39
CA PRO A 177 8.00 -4.56 -8.53
C PRO A 177 7.08 -3.83 -7.54
N TRP A 178 6.08 -4.55 -7.03
CA TRP A 178 5.42 -4.14 -5.79
C TRP A 178 6.44 -4.16 -4.66
N ALA A 179 6.54 -3.04 -3.93
CA ALA A 179 7.46 -2.90 -2.82
C ALA A 179 6.91 -1.90 -1.80
N PRO A 180 7.14 -2.11 -0.50
CA PRO A 180 6.85 -1.10 0.52
C PRO A 180 7.84 0.08 0.41
N PRO A 181 7.46 1.27 0.92
CA PRO A 181 8.25 2.50 0.80
C PRO A 181 9.71 2.38 1.25
N GLY A 182 9.99 1.66 2.34
CA GLY A 182 11.34 1.50 2.87
C GLY A 182 12.19 0.40 2.23
N SER A 183 11.68 -0.32 1.22
CA SER A 183 12.40 -1.41 0.58
C SER A 183 13.39 -0.92 -0.46
N SER A 184 14.56 -1.57 -0.55
CA SER A 184 15.53 -1.38 -1.65
C SER A 184 14.95 -1.68 -3.04
N ASN A 185 13.83 -2.39 -3.12
CA ASN A 185 13.13 -2.67 -4.37
C ASN A 185 12.15 -1.54 -4.76
N CYS A 186 11.92 -0.57 -3.88
CA CYS A 186 11.13 0.62 -4.20
C CYS A 186 11.97 1.59 -5.05
N PRO A 187 11.53 1.99 -6.25
CA PRO A 187 12.29 2.95 -7.07
C PRO A 187 12.44 4.33 -6.42
N TYR A 188 11.49 4.69 -5.57
CA TYR A 188 11.43 5.93 -4.79
C TYR A 188 11.36 5.55 -3.30
N PRO A 189 12.47 5.07 -2.71
CA PRO A 189 12.46 4.63 -1.33
C PRO A 189 12.29 5.84 -0.41
N SER A 190 11.50 5.65 0.64
CA SER A 190 11.34 6.64 1.71
C SER A 190 11.76 6.08 3.06
N THR A 191 12.22 6.96 3.93
CA THR A 191 12.43 6.69 5.35
C THR A 191 11.26 7.25 6.17
N TYR A 192 11.17 6.82 7.43
CA TYR A 192 10.18 7.34 8.39
C TYR A 192 10.33 8.85 8.65
N ASN A 193 11.51 9.43 8.38
CA ASN A 193 11.80 10.84 8.62
C ASN A 193 11.66 11.70 7.36
N ASP A 194 11.32 11.12 6.20
CA ASP A 194 11.36 11.81 4.91
C ASP A 194 10.10 12.67 4.67
N HIS A 195 9.87 13.61 5.58
CA HIS A 195 8.73 14.55 5.54
C HIS A 195 9.19 16.00 5.47
N GLU A 196 10.49 16.23 5.22
CA GLU A 196 11.03 17.58 5.01
C GLU A 196 10.70 18.09 3.59
N ASP A 197 10.32 19.37 3.47
CA ASP A 197 9.86 19.98 2.23
C ASP A 197 10.79 19.74 1.03
N ASP A 198 12.11 19.81 1.25
CA ASP A 198 13.11 19.73 0.20
C ASP A 198 13.30 18.30 -0.32
N GLU A 199 13.10 17.29 0.53
CA GLU A 199 13.16 15.88 0.14
C GLU A 199 11.96 15.50 -0.71
N VAL A 200 10.75 15.93 -0.33
CA VAL A 200 9.53 15.70 -1.11
C VAL A 200 9.63 16.36 -2.49
N ARG A 201 10.14 17.61 -2.57
CA ARG A 201 10.38 18.28 -3.85
C ARG A 201 11.37 17.52 -4.72
N SER A 202 12.47 17.04 -4.13
CA SER A 202 13.47 16.24 -4.85
C SER A 202 12.88 14.95 -5.42
N TRP A 203 12.00 14.26 -4.68
CA TRP A 203 11.30 13.07 -5.18
C TRP A 203 10.37 13.37 -6.34
N LEU A 204 9.60 14.45 -6.25
CA LEU A 204 8.69 14.87 -7.32
C LEU A 204 9.49 15.23 -8.59
N ASP A 205 10.60 15.94 -8.46
CA ASP A 205 11.47 16.28 -9.60
C ASP A 205 12.08 15.05 -10.26
N ARG A 206 12.52 14.07 -9.45
CA ARG A 206 12.99 12.79 -9.98
C ARG A 206 11.87 12.05 -10.71
N ALA A 207 10.68 11.96 -10.11
CA ALA A 207 9.53 11.30 -10.74
C ALA A 207 9.15 11.97 -12.07
N ARG A 208 9.17 13.31 -12.15
CA ARG A 208 8.97 14.04 -13.41
C ARG A 208 9.99 13.64 -14.47
N GLY A 209 11.27 13.53 -14.10
CA GLY A 209 12.34 13.10 -15.00
C GLY A 209 12.15 11.67 -15.50
N ASP A 210 11.81 10.74 -14.60
CA ASP A 210 11.63 9.31 -14.88
C ASP A 210 10.39 9.03 -15.76
N TYR A 211 9.37 9.90 -15.70
CA TYR A 211 8.11 9.77 -16.45
C TYR A 211 7.87 10.89 -17.47
N GLN A 212 8.92 11.64 -17.86
CA GLN A 212 8.81 12.76 -18.80
C GLN A 212 8.19 12.38 -20.18
N ASP A 213 8.25 11.10 -20.55
CA ASP A 213 7.68 10.54 -21.78
C ASP A 213 6.17 10.30 -21.70
N LEU A 214 5.56 10.47 -20.52
CA LEU A 214 4.15 10.26 -20.24
C LEU A 214 3.50 11.56 -19.74
N PRO A 215 2.95 12.41 -20.63
CA PRO A 215 2.39 13.71 -20.23
C PRO A 215 1.28 13.61 -19.17
N TRP A 216 0.45 12.57 -19.22
CA TRP A 216 -0.60 12.33 -18.23
C TRP A 216 -0.04 11.94 -16.85
N MET A 217 1.12 11.29 -16.80
CA MET A 217 1.78 10.93 -15.54
C MET A 217 2.44 12.17 -14.92
N VAL A 218 3.10 12.99 -15.74
CA VAL A 218 3.67 14.27 -15.29
C VAL A 218 2.59 15.16 -14.68
N ALA A 219 1.42 15.27 -15.33
CA ALA A 219 0.29 16.02 -14.80
C ALA A 219 -0.19 15.48 -13.44
N ALA A 220 -0.25 14.15 -13.28
CA ALA A 220 -0.61 13.53 -12.00
C ALA A 220 0.43 13.80 -10.90
N ILE A 221 1.71 13.80 -11.24
CA ILE A 221 2.81 14.13 -10.31
C ILE A 221 2.72 15.60 -9.88
N ASP A 222 2.39 16.50 -10.79
CA ASP A 222 2.19 17.93 -10.49
C ASP A 222 0.99 18.18 -9.57
N GLU A 223 -0.08 17.39 -9.73
CA GLU A 223 -1.23 17.41 -8.82
C GLU A 223 -0.85 16.93 -7.41
N CYS A 224 0.00 15.90 -7.31
CA CYS A 224 0.56 15.47 -6.02
C CYS A 224 1.33 16.61 -5.34
N GLY A 225 2.19 17.30 -6.10
CA GLY A 225 2.95 18.45 -5.58
C GLY A 225 2.05 19.61 -5.13
N THR A 226 0.99 19.90 -5.89
CA THR A 226 0.00 20.93 -5.52
C THR A 226 -0.71 20.58 -4.21
N THR A 227 -1.09 19.31 -4.04
CA THR A 227 -1.72 18.82 -2.82
C THR A 227 -0.77 18.93 -1.63
N PHE A 228 0.48 18.48 -1.78
CA PHE A 228 1.49 18.58 -0.73
C PHE A 228 1.71 20.01 -0.24
N GLU A 229 1.89 20.97 -1.17
CA GLU A 229 2.11 22.38 -0.82
C GLU A 229 0.89 23.01 -0.11
N ARG A 230 -0.33 22.55 -0.44
CA ARG A 230 -1.55 22.99 0.25
C ARG A 230 -1.57 22.49 1.70
N GLU A 231 -1.33 21.21 1.92
CA GLU A 231 -1.32 20.62 3.27
C GLU A 231 -0.19 21.21 4.13
N LEU A 232 0.98 21.41 3.55
CA LEU A 232 2.12 22.05 4.21
C LEU A 232 1.79 23.48 4.69
N ARG A 233 1.04 24.24 3.89
CA ARG A 233 0.58 25.58 4.28
C ARG A 233 -0.42 25.51 5.44
N ALA A 234 -1.38 24.59 5.38
CA ALA A 234 -2.38 24.42 6.42
C ALA A 234 -1.77 24.05 7.79
N MET A 235 -0.63 23.35 7.81
CA MET A 235 0.08 23.03 9.06
C MET A 235 0.86 24.22 9.66
N ARG A 236 1.09 25.30 8.89
CA ARG A 236 1.83 26.49 9.32
C ARG A 236 0.93 27.63 9.83
N GLU A 237 -0.38 27.51 9.63
CA GLU A 237 -1.41 28.46 10.06
C GLU A 237 -2.03 28.04 11.41
#